data_AF-A0A2R5L1Y1-F1
#
_entry.id   AF-A0A2R5L1Y1-F1
#
_cell.length_a   1.000
_cell.length_b   1.000
_cell.length_c   1.000
_cell.angle_alpha   90.00
_cell.angle_beta   90.00
_cell.angle_gamma   90.00
#
_symmetry.space_group_name_H-M   'P 1'
#
loop_
_entity.id
_entity.type
_entity.pdbx_description
1 polymer ?
#
loop_
_entity_poly.entity_id
_entity_poly.type
_entity_poly.pdbx_seq_one_letter_code
_entity_poly.pdbx_strand_id
1 'polypeptide(L)'
;SLSIEAHQTLAIAMNSIGAKSNTGEGGEDRKRYKPLPNGDSQRSAIKQVASGRFGVSIEYLVNADEIQIKMAQGAKPGEGGELPSFKVLPTIAKVRNSTPFVGLISPPPHHDIYSIEDLAQLIFDLKNSNRDARISVKLVSEVGVGVVAAGVAKG
;
A
#
# COMPACT_ATOMS: atom_id res chain seq x y z
N SER A 1 10.90 -2.08 5.11
CA SER A 1 10.99 -2.45 6.54
C SER A 1 11.36 -3.92 6.71
N LEU A 2 10.77 -4.83 5.93
CA LEU A 2 11.22 -6.22 5.80
C LEU A 2 12.26 -6.36 4.69
N SER A 3 13.04 -7.46 4.72
CA SER A 3 13.88 -7.87 3.59
C SER A 3 13.00 -8.33 2.42
N ILE A 4 13.58 -8.40 1.21
CA ILE A 4 12.83 -8.83 0.02
C ILE A 4 12.46 -10.31 0.11
N GLU A 5 13.34 -11.13 0.68
CA GLU A 5 13.13 -12.56 0.90
C GLU A 5 11.94 -12.77 1.83
N ALA A 6 11.93 -12.11 2.99
CA ALA A 6 10.82 -12.19 3.94
C ALA A 6 9.49 -11.74 3.29
N HIS A 7 9.52 -10.64 2.54
CA HIS A 7 8.32 -10.11 1.89
C HIS A 7 7.78 -11.05 0.80
N GLN A 8 8.66 -11.64 -0.01
CA GLN A 8 8.27 -12.58 -1.06
C GLN A 8 7.80 -13.92 -0.49
N THR A 9 8.45 -14.43 0.56
CA THR A 9 8.03 -15.64 1.27
C THR A 9 6.61 -15.50 1.82
N LEU A 10 6.29 -14.35 2.43
CA LEU A 10 4.91 -14.07 2.88
C LEU A 10 3.93 -14.06 1.71
N ALA A 11 4.29 -13.44 0.58
CA ALA A 11 3.41 -13.39 -0.58
C ALA A 11 3.13 -14.79 -1.16
N ILE A 12 4.18 -15.60 -1.36
CA ILE A 12 4.05 -16.98 -1.85
C ILE A 12 3.17 -17.80 -0.89
N ALA A 13 3.46 -17.75 0.41
CA ALA A 13 2.75 -18.53 1.42
C ALA A 13 1.25 -18.15 1.49
N MET A 14 0.92 -16.87 1.41
CA MET A 14 -0.49 -16.44 1.41
C MET A 14 -1.21 -16.83 0.12
N ASN A 15 -0.53 -16.70 -1.02
CA ASN A 15 -1.11 -17.05 -2.32
C ASN A 15 -1.35 -18.57 -2.45
N SER A 16 -0.46 -19.41 -1.91
CA SER A 16 -0.59 -20.88 -2.00
C SER A 16 -1.80 -21.43 -1.25
N ILE A 17 -2.29 -20.71 -0.23
CA ILE A 17 -3.49 -21.07 0.55
C ILE A 17 -4.73 -20.27 0.15
N GLY A 18 -4.67 -19.47 -0.93
CA GLY A 18 -5.78 -18.62 -1.37
C GLY A 18 -6.09 -17.43 -0.46
N ALA A 19 -5.16 -17.09 0.45
CA ALA A 19 -5.27 -15.93 1.32
C ALA A 19 -4.60 -14.69 0.67
N LYS A 20 -4.47 -13.59 1.42
CA LYS A 20 -3.95 -12.32 0.89
C LYS A 20 -2.78 -11.79 1.71
N SER A 21 -1.69 -11.45 1.02
CA SER A 21 -0.60 -10.63 1.57
C SER A 21 -0.75 -9.17 1.11
N ASN A 22 -0.13 -8.24 1.84
CA ASN A 22 -0.16 -6.80 1.56
C ASN A 22 1.26 -6.26 1.32
N THR A 23 1.43 -5.39 0.33
CA THR A 23 2.72 -4.74 -0.01
C THR A 23 3.26 -3.80 1.06
N GLY A 24 2.39 -3.29 1.93
CA GLY A 24 2.69 -2.11 2.72
C GLY A 24 2.96 -0.89 1.84
N GLU A 25 3.68 0.08 2.40
CA GLU A 25 3.83 1.44 1.85
C GLU A 25 4.97 1.60 0.84
N GLY A 26 5.66 0.50 0.50
CA GLY A 26 6.97 0.56 -0.17
C GLY A 26 6.93 0.39 -1.68
N GLY A 27 5.76 0.19 -2.29
CA GLY A 27 5.64 -0.29 -3.66
C GLY A 27 5.91 -1.80 -3.79
N GLU A 28 5.86 -2.31 -5.02
CA GLU A 28 6.17 -3.70 -5.35
C GLU A 28 6.98 -3.77 -6.65
N ASP A 29 8.03 -4.60 -6.68
CA ASP A 29 8.81 -4.81 -7.91
C ASP A 29 7.95 -5.50 -8.96
N ARG A 30 7.88 -4.90 -10.16
CA ARG A 30 7.10 -5.38 -11.31
C ARG A 30 7.44 -6.80 -11.72
N LYS A 31 8.66 -7.28 -11.45
CA LYS A 31 9.05 -8.67 -11.69
C LYS A 31 8.16 -9.67 -10.93
N ARG A 32 7.61 -9.28 -9.77
CA ARG A 32 6.75 -10.12 -8.93
C ARG A 32 5.36 -10.34 -9.51
N TYR A 33 4.95 -9.57 -10.52
CA TYR A 33 3.63 -9.71 -11.14
C TYR A 33 3.52 -10.95 -12.04
N LYS A 34 4.66 -11.52 -12.44
CA LYS A 34 4.70 -12.77 -13.19
C LYS A 34 4.90 -13.94 -12.22
N PRO A 35 4.14 -15.04 -12.36
CA PRO A 35 4.41 -16.27 -11.64
C PRO A 35 5.83 -16.78 -11.89
N LEU A 36 6.39 -17.45 -10.89
CA LEU A 36 7.65 -18.18 -10.99
C LEU A 36 7.48 -19.43 -11.87
N PRO A 37 8.58 -20.02 -12.38
CA PRO A 37 8.51 -21.23 -13.22
C PRO A 37 7.84 -22.43 -12.54
N ASN A 38 7.85 -22.50 -11.21
CA ASN A 38 7.18 -23.53 -10.43
C ASN A 38 5.68 -23.25 -10.19
N GLY A 39 5.14 -22.15 -10.74
CA GLY A 39 3.75 -21.73 -10.57
C GLY A 39 3.49 -20.80 -9.37
N ASP A 40 4.46 -20.63 -8.48
CA ASP A 40 4.29 -19.76 -7.31
C ASP A 40 4.14 -18.29 -7.72
N SER A 41 3.27 -17.57 -7.02
CA SER A 41 3.10 -16.13 -7.21
C SER A 41 3.75 -15.34 -6.08
N GLN A 42 4.67 -14.45 -6.42
CA GLN A 42 5.28 -13.50 -5.48
C GLN A 42 4.50 -12.18 -5.36
N ARG A 43 3.44 -11.99 -6.16
CA ARG A 43 2.61 -10.78 -6.16
C ARG A 43 1.80 -10.69 -4.87
N SER A 44 1.82 -9.55 -4.18
CA SER A 44 0.92 -9.35 -3.05
C SER A 44 -0.49 -9.01 -3.52
N ALA A 45 -1.50 -9.77 -3.07
CA ALA A 45 -2.89 -9.56 -3.46
C ALA A 45 -3.43 -8.16 -3.09
N ILE A 46 -2.99 -7.62 -1.95
CA ILE A 46 -3.37 -6.29 -1.49
C ILE A 46 -2.24 -5.29 -1.80
N LYS A 47 -2.60 -4.19 -2.45
CA LYS A 47 -1.70 -3.09 -2.80
C LYS A 47 -2.06 -1.88 -1.93
N GLN A 48 -1.10 -1.36 -1.16
CA GLN A 48 -1.37 -0.20 -0.30
C GLN A 48 -1.14 1.13 -1.02
N VAL A 49 -1.99 2.11 -0.74
CA VAL A 49 -1.83 3.52 -1.11
C VAL A 49 -1.73 4.32 0.19
N ALA A 50 -0.56 4.87 0.46
CA ALA A 50 -0.28 5.68 1.65
C ALA A 50 0.19 7.08 1.25
N SER A 51 0.27 8.01 2.20
CA SER A 51 0.57 9.43 1.99
C SER A 51 1.77 9.71 1.07
N GLY A 52 2.88 8.98 1.22
CA GLY A 52 4.08 9.16 0.40
C GLY A 52 3.98 8.66 -1.05
N ARG A 53 2.91 7.92 -1.40
CA ARG A 53 2.67 7.34 -2.74
C ARG A 53 3.86 6.57 -3.35
N PHE A 54 4.77 6.08 -2.51
CA PHE A 54 5.97 5.38 -2.98
C PHE A 54 5.60 4.15 -3.81
N GLY A 55 6.12 4.11 -5.04
CA GLY A 55 5.90 3.00 -5.99
C GLY A 55 4.45 2.86 -6.50
N VAL A 56 3.56 3.80 -6.17
CA VAL A 56 2.19 3.80 -6.70
C VAL A 56 2.23 4.24 -8.16
N SER A 57 1.84 3.34 -9.05
CA SER A 57 1.75 3.55 -10.50
C SER A 57 0.56 2.79 -11.05
N ILE A 58 0.12 3.09 -12.28
CA ILE A 58 -1.02 2.37 -12.87
C ILE A 58 -0.76 0.86 -12.94
N GLU A 59 0.46 0.44 -13.31
CA GLU A 59 0.87 -0.97 -13.36
C GLU A 59 0.80 -1.64 -11.98
N TYR A 60 1.12 -0.88 -10.92
CA TYR A 60 0.99 -1.37 -9.54
C TYR A 60 -0.48 -1.56 -9.12
N LEU A 61 -1.35 -0.61 -9.47
CA LEU A 61 -2.77 -0.64 -9.12
C LEU A 61 -3.55 -1.73 -9.85
N VAL A 62 -3.29 -1.94 -11.16
CA VAL A 62 -3.95 -3.00 -11.94
C VAL A 62 -3.52 -4.41 -11.52
N ASN A 63 -2.41 -4.54 -10.79
CA ASN A 63 -1.93 -5.82 -10.22
C ASN A 63 -2.42 -6.06 -8.79
N ALA A 64 -3.51 -5.40 -8.37
CA ALA A 64 -4.16 -5.58 -7.08
C ALA A 64 -5.44 -6.41 -7.21
N ASP A 65 -5.70 -7.29 -6.24
CA ASP A 65 -7.05 -7.84 -5.99
C ASP A 65 -7.82 -6.96 -5.00
N GLU A 66 -7.09 -6.17 -4.20
CA GLU A 66 -7.61 -5.17 -3.29
C GLU A 66 -6.61 -4.02 -3.13
N ILE A 67 -7.11 -2.80 -3.13
CA ILE A 67 -6.32 -1.60 -2.88
C ILE A 67 -6.68 -1.06 -1.50
N GLN A 68 -5.67 -0.91 -0.63
CA GLN A 68 -5.86 -0.42 0.72
C GLN A 68 -5.37 1.03 0.86
N ILE A 69 -6.29 1.96 1.13
CA ILE A 69 -5.97 3.33 1.51
C ILE A 69 -5.54 3.33 2.98
N LYS A 70 -4.30 3.76 3.25
CA LYS A 70 -3.74 3.75 4.61
C LYS A 70 -3.82 5.14 5.24
N MET A 71 -4.92 5.42 5.94
CA MET A 71 -5.07 6.67 6.68
C MET A 71 -4.12 6.74 7.88
N ALA A 72 -3.97 5.63 8.62
CA ALA A 72 -3.13 5.60 9.80
C ALA A 72 -2.62 4.18 10.13
N GLN A 73 -1.73 4.09 11.12
CA GLN A 73 -1.28 2.83 11.71
C GLN A 73 -1.20 2.92 13.23
N GLY A 74 -1.54 1.84 13.94
CA GLY A 74 -1.63 1.86 15.40
C GLY A 74 -0.30 2.09 16.13
N ALA A 75 0.84 1.79 15.50
CA ALA A 75 2.16 1.98 16.12
C ALA A 75 2.55 3.46 16.24
N LYS A 76 2.04 4.31 15.35
CA LYS A 76 2.26 5.77 15.37
C LYS A 76 1.12 6.49 14.65
N PRO A 77 -0.03 6.65 15.33
CA PRO A 77 -1.15 7.42 14.80
C PRO A 77 -0.73 8.88 14.63
N GLY A 78 -1.10 9.52 13.53
CA GLY A 78 -0.78 10.92 13.28
C GLY A 78 0.59 11.19 12.64
N GLU A 79 1.36 10.16 12.30
CA GLU A 79 2.65 10.28 11.61
C GLU A 79 2.70 9.43 10.32
N GLY A 80 3.55 9.86 9.37
CA GLY A 80 3.80 9.14 8.14
C GLY A 80 4.77 7.95 8.32
N GLY A 81 4.84 7.07 7.31
CA GLY A 81 5.82 5.97 7.30
C GLY A 81 7.27 6.48 7.23
N GLU A 82 8.18 5.76 7.87
CA GLU A 82 9.62 6.09 7.89
C GLU A 82 10.47 4.93 7.37
N LEU A 83 11.50 5.26 6.59
CA LEU A 83 12.57 4.35 6.21
C LEU A 83 13.92 5.06 6.30
N PRO A 84 14.81 4.63 7.22
CA PRO A 84 16.15 5.22 7.36
C PRO A 84 16.97 5.12 6.08
N SER A 85 17.79 6.14 5.80
CA SER A 85 18.61 6.29 4.59
C SER A 85 19.44 5.05 4.25
N PHE A 86 20.14 4.47 5.22
CA PHE A 86 20.99 3.29 5.02
C PHE A 86 20.22 2.04 4.59
N LYS A 87 18.89 2.00 4.75
CA LYS A 87 18.02 0.95 4.22
C LYS A 87 17.50 1.25 2.82
N VAL A 88 17.67 2.47 2.31
CA VAL A 88 17.20 2.89 0.97
C VAL A 88 18.26 2.53 -0.08
N LEU A 89 18.51 1.23 -0.21
CA LEU A 89 19.42 0.69 -1.22
C LEU A 89 18.92 1.01 -2.64
N PRO A 90 19.79 0.98 -3.68
CA PRO A 90 19.39 1.32 -5.05
C PRO A 90 18.16 0.56 -5.57
N THR A 91 18.00 -0.69 -5.18
CA THR A 91 16.82 -1.51 -5.53
C THR A 91 15.54 -0.99 -4.88
N ILE A 92 15.59 -0.61 -3.60
CA ILE A 92 14.46 -0.02 -2.87
C ILE A 92 14.13 1.37 -3.42
N ALA A 93 15.15 2.18 -3.67
CA ALA A 93 15.00 3.50 -4.26
C ALA A 93 14.31 3.44 -5.62
N LYS A 94 14.69 2.47 -6.46
CA LYS A 94 14.06 2.21 -7.75
C LYS A 94 12.57 1.84 -7.61
N VAL A 95 12.22 0.94 -6.69
CA VAL A 95 10.80 0.56 -6.48
C VAL A 95 9.97 1.75 -5.99
N ARG A 96 10.57 2.64 -5.19
CA ARG A 96 9.90 3.79 -4.58
C ARG A 96 9.91 5.06 -5.43
N ASN A 97 10.59 5.05 -6.58
CA ASN A 97 10.92 6.25 -7.36
C ASN A 97 11.60 7.34 -6.50
N SER A 98 12.55 6.94 -5.67
CA SER A 98 13.28 7.83 -4.76
C SER A 98 14.79 7.81 -5.01
N THR A 99 15.53 8.63 -4.27
CA THR A 99 17.00 8.69 -4.33
C THR A 99 17.63 7.63 -3.43
N PRO A 100 18.62 6.85 -3.92
CA PRO A 100 19.38 5.92 -3.09
C PRO A 100 20.05 6.62 -1.90
N PHE A 101 20.05 5.95 -0.74
CA PHE A 101 20.67 6.41 0.50
C PHE A 101 20.14 7.73 1.07
N VAL A 102 18.95 8.17 0.63
CA VAL A 102 18.23 9.30 1.23
C VAL A 102 17.10 8.76 2.11
N GLY A 103 16.98 9.28 3.33
CA GLY A 103 15.92 8.87 4.26
C GLY A 103 14.54 9.22 3.69
N LEU A 104 13.57 8.31 3.87
CA LEU A 104 12.20 8.52 3.40
C LEU A 104 11.29 8.69 4.59
N ILE A 105 10.81 9.92 4.77
CA ILE A 105 9.77 10.26 5.75
C ILE A 105 8.55 10.66 4.94
N SER A 106 7.47 9.91 5.08
CA SER A 106 6.22 10.24 4.39
C SER A 106 5.53 11.40 5.10
N PRO A 107 4.80 12.28 4.38
CA PRO A 107 3.93 13.24 5.03
C PRO A 107 2.94 12.54 5.97
N PRO A 108 2.56 13.14 7.11
CA PRO A 108 1.52 12.56 7.95
C PRO A 108 0.16 12.41 7.25
N PRO A 109 -0.39 13.44 6.57
CA PRO A 109 -1.65 13.29 5.85
C PRO A 109 -1.43 12.81 4.41
N HIS A 110 -2.48 12.22 3.84
CA HIS A 110 -2.64 12.17 2.40
C HIS A 110 -2.91 13.59 1.89
N HIS A 111 -2.07 14.11 0.99
CA HIS A 111 -2.21 15.49 0.49
C HIS A 111 -3.38 15.70 -0.49
N ASP A 112 -4.09 14.63 -0.80
CA ASP A 112 -5.31 14.56 -1.61
C ASP A 112 -6.52 14.12 -0.77
N ILE A 113 -6.42 14.12 0.57
CA ILE A 113 -7.52 13.81 1.48
C ILE A 113 -7.53 14.79 2.65
N TYR A 114 -8.31 15.87 2.54
CA TYR A 114 -8.53 16.83 3.63
C TYR A 114 -9.95 16.78 4.19
N SER A 115 -10.85 16.08 3.53
CA SER A 115 -12.22 15.83 3.99
C SER A 115 -12.71 14.42 3.63
N ILE A 116 -13.94 14.08 4.03
CA ILE A 116 -14.54 12.79 3.68
C ILE A 116 -14.91 12.71 2.20
N GLU A 117 -15.23 13.83 1.57
CA GLU A 117 -15.51 13.93 0.15
C GLU A 117 -14.24 13.69 -0.68
N ASP A 118 -13.08 14.18 -0.21
CA ASP A 118 -11.80 13.91 -0.85
C ASP A 118 -11.43 12.42 -0.78
N LEU A 119 -11.73 11.75 0.34
CA LEU A 119 -11.56 10.30 0.45
C LEU A 119 -12.46 9.57 -0.57
N ALA A 120 -13.72 10.02 -0.71
CA ALA A 120 -14.63 9.46 -1.71
C ALA A 120 -14.09 9.67 -3.15
N GLN A 121 -13.47 10.82 -3.43
CA GLN A 121 -12.82 11.07 -4.71
C GLN A 121 -11.64 10.12 -4.95
N LEU A 122 -10.77 9.90 -3.96
CA LEU A 122 -9.68 8.93 -4.10
C LEU A 122 -10.22 7.50 -4.30
N ILE A 123 -11.28 7.11 -3.60
CA ILE A 123 -11.95 5.81 -3.81
C ILE A 123 -12.43 5.70 -5.25
N PHE A 124 -13.05 6.74 -5.80
CA PHE A 124 -13.48 6.79 -7.19
C PHE A 124 -12.31 6.65 -8.16
N ASP A 125 -11.22 7.37 -7.95
CA ASP A 125 -10.03 7.32 -8.82
C ASP A 125 -9.37 5.94 -8.82
N LEU A 126 -9.31 5.28 -7.65
CA LEU A 126 -8.75 3.93 -7.52
C LEU A 126 -9.64 2.87 -8.19
N LYS A 127 -10.97 2.97 -8.06
CA LYS A 127 -11.92 2.11 -8.78
C LYS A 127 -11.83 2.29 -10.30
N ASN A 128 -11.55 3.52 -10.78
CA ASN A 128 -11.33 3.77 -12.20
C ASN A 128 -9.99 3.21 -12.69
N SER A 129 -8.96 3.24 -11.84
CA SER A 129 -7.64 2.67 -12.15
C SER A 129 -7.65 1.15 -12.20
N ASN A 130 -8.47 0.50 -11.37
CA ASN A 130 -8.68 -0.94 -11.37
C ASN A 130 -10.12 -1.26 -10.92
N ARG A 131 -10.98 -1.65 -11.87
CA ARG A 131 -12.40 -1.91 -11.64
C ARG A 131 -12.66 -3.23 -10.90
N ASP A 132 -11.71 -4.16 -10.93
CA ASP A 132 -11.85 -5.49 -10.33
C ASP A 132 -11.37 -5.51 -8.87
N ALA A 133 -10.55 -4.52 -8.46
CA ALA A 133 -10.04 -4.44 -7.10
C ALA A 133 -11.09 -3.90 -6.12
N ARG A 134 -11.22 -4.57 -4.98
CA ARG A 134 -11.93 -3.99 -3.82
C ARG A 134 -11.13 -2.83 -3.25
N ILE A 135 -11.80 -1.86 -2.64
CA ILE A 135 -11.14 -0.79 -1.87
C ILE A 135 -11.33 -1.03 -0.39
N SER A 136 -10.26 -0.95 0.40
CA SER A 136 -10.31 -0.96 1.86
C SER A 136 -9.65 0.30 2.44
N VAL A 137 -10.14 0.76 3.60
CA VAL A 137 -9.59 1.92 4.29
C VAL A 137 -9.09 1.48 5.66
N LYS A 138 -7.79 1.67 5.91
CA LYS A 138 -7.14 1.31 7.18
C LYS A 138 -7.17 2.49 8.13
N LEU A 139 -8.01 2.37 9.16
CA LEU A 139 -8.15 3.30 10.27
C LEU A 139 -7.44 2.77 11.52
N VAL A 140 -7.28 3.62 12.54
CA VAL A 140 -6.83 3.26 13.87
C VAL A 140 -7.99 3.39 14.84
N SER A 141 -8.09 2.49 15.80
CA SER A 141 -9.15 2.52 16.81
C SER A 141 -8.94 3.70 17.76
N GLU A 142 -9.94 4.58 17.83
CA GLU A 142 -10.03 5.67 18.80
C GLU A 142 -11.50 6.04 19.04
N VAL A 143 -11.77 6.82 20.08
CA VAL A 143 -13.12 7.35 20.33
C VAL A 143 -13.54 8.19 19.11
N GLY A 144 -14.68 7.85 18.51
CA GLY A 144 -15.21 8.53 17.32
C GLY A 144 -14.95 7.80 15.99
N VAL A 145 -14.14 6.73 15.97
CA VAL A 145 -13.87 5.96 14.72
C VAL A 145 -15.13 5.40 14.07
N GLY A 146 -16.18 5.12 14.83
CA GLY A 146 -17.48 4.67 14.30
C GLY A 146 -18.17 5.71 13.41
N VAL A 147 -18.05 7.00 13.75
CA VAL A 147 -18.59 8.10 12.93
C VAL A 147 -17.81 8.21 11.62
N VAL A 148 -16.48 8.12 11.70
CA VAL A 148 -15.60 8.11 10.52
C VAL A 148 -15.92 6.91 9.62
N ALA A 149 -16.06 5.72 10.20
CA ALA A 149 -16.40 4.50 9.46
C ALA A 149 -17.75 4.60 8.72
N ALA A 150 -18.75 5.24 9.33
CA ALA A 150 -20.03 5.51 8.66
C ALA A 150 -19.87 6.46 7.46
N GLY A 151 -18.97 7.44 7.54
CA GLY A 151 -18.60 8.29 6.40
C GLY A 151 -17.89 7.50 5.30
N VAL A 152 -16.89 6.69 5.68
CA VAL A 152 -16.12 5.84 4.75
C VAL A 152 -17.04 4.90 3.97
N ALA A 153 -18.03 4.29 4.63
CA ALA A 153 -18.94 3.35 3.99
C ALA A 153 -19.88 3.97 2.94
N LYS A 154 -20.01 5.31 2.92
CA LYS A 154 -20.87 6.02 1.96
C LYS A 154 -20.17 6.35 0.63
N GLY A 155 -18.84 6.30 0.56
CA GLY A 155 -18.04 6.55 -0.66
C GLY A 155 -17.63 5.27 -1.39
#